data_AF-A0A1E1V3N3-F1
#
_entry.id   AF-A0A1E1V3N3-F1
#
_cell.length_a   1.000
_cell.length_b   1.000
_cell.length_c   1.000
_cell.angle_alpha   90.00
_cell.angle_beta   90.00
_cell.angle_gamma   90.00
#
_symmetry.space_group_name_H-M   'P 1'
#
loop_
_entity.id
_entity.type
_entity.pdbx_description
1 polymer ?
#
loop_
_entity_poly.entity_id
_entity_poly.type
_entity_poly.pdbx_seq_one_letter_code
_entity_poly.pdbx_strand_id
1 'polypeptide(L)' 'MENEHPYQAIIDTAVARGCDLIAMASHGRRGIAAIVLGSETVKILTHSKIPVLVYR' A
#
# COMPACT_ATOMS: atom_id res chain seq x y z
N MET A 1 14.75 6.52 -13.14
CA MET A 1 14.26 5.12 -13.10
C MET A 1 12.89 5.20 -12.47
N GLU A 2 11.85 5.38 -13.28
CA GLU A 2 10.47 5.31 -12.81
C GLU A 2 10.13 3.84 -12.59
N ASN A 3 9.77 3.47 -11.37
CA ASN A 3 9.26 2.14 -11.10
C ASN A 3 7.93 1.97 -11.86
N GLU A 4 7.89 1.06 -12.83
CA GLU A 4 6.68 0.70 -13.61
C GLU A 4 5.52 0.18 -12.74
N HIS A 5 5.76 -0.04 -11.44
CA HIS A 5 4.80 -0.59 -10.51
C HIS A 5 4.63 0.32 -9.28
N PRO A 6 3.42 0.90 -9.07
CA PRO A 6 3.17 1.83 -7.97
C PRO A 6 3.52 1.27 -6.58
N TYR A 7 3.19 0.01 -6.28
CA TYR A 7 3.55 -0.61 -5.00
C TYR A 7 5.06 -0.57 -4.71
N GLN A 8 5.89 -0.82 -5.73
CA GLN A 8 7.34 -0.83 -5.59
C GLN A 8 7.88 0.58 -5.37
N ALA A 9 7.36 1.56 -6.12
CA ALA A 9 7.70 2.98 -5.93
C ALA A 9 7.41 3.47 -4.50
N ILE A 10 6.28 3.04 -3.94
CA ILE A 10 5.88 3.40 -2.57
C ILE A 10 6.84 2.80 -1.55
N ILE A 11 7.16 1.50 -1.66
CA ILE A 11 8.08 0.82 -0.75
C ILE A 11 9.49 1.43 -0.84
N ASP A 12 10.03 1.60 -2.04
CA ASP A 12 11.38 2.12 -2.25
C ASP A 12 11.51 3.54 -1.70
N THR A 13 10.48 4.36 -1.92
CA THR A 13 10.45 5.74 -1.38
C THR A 13 10.39 5.74 0.14
N ALA A 14 9.57 4.88 0.74
CA ALA A 14 9.46 4.77 2.19
C ALA A 14 10.78 4.31 2.83
N VAL A 15 11.47 3.35 2.21
CA VAL A 15 12.82 2.91 2.62
C VAL A 15 13.83 4.05 2.48
N ALA A 16 13.88 4.70 1.32
CA ALA A 16 14.84 5.77 1.04
C ALA A 16 14.67 6.98 1.98
N ARG A 17 13.47 7.20 2.49
CA ARG A 17 13.15 8.29 3.42
C ARG A 17 13.19 7.87 4.89
N GLY A 18 13.48 6.61 5.19
CA GLY A 18 13.50 6.10 6.57
C GLY A 18 12.13 6.21 7.26
N CYS A 19 11.04 5.94 6.53
CA CYS A 19 9.70 5.98 7.11
C CYS A 19 9.45 4.80 8.05
N ASP A 20 8.81 5.07 9.19
CA ASP A 20 8.44 4.04 10.18
C ASP A 20 7.09 3.36 9.89
N LEU A 21 6.26 3.94 9.01
CA LEU A 21 4.91 3.45 8.69
C LEU A 21 4.49 3.88 7.28
N ILE A 22 3.80 2.99 6.57
CA ILE A 22 3.05 3.30 5.34
C ILE A 22 1.56 3.31 5.67
N ALA A 23 0.89 4.44 5.48
CA ALA A 23 -0.56 4.55 5.64
C ALA A 23 -1.28 4.49 4.28
N MET A 24 -2.24 3.58 4.14
CA MET A 24 -3.02 3.41 2.92
C MET A 24 -4.52 3.53 3.20
N ALA A 25 -5.21 4.34 2.40
CA ALA A 25 -6.67 4.43 2.41
C ALA A 25 -7.26 3.48 1.35
N SER A 26 -8.28 2.70 1.72
CA SER A 26 -9.07 1.92 0.77
C SER A 26 -10.43 2.58 0.54
N HIS A 27 -10.74 2.95 -0.70
CA HIS A 27 -12.08 3.46 -1.05
C HIS A 27 -13.01 2.29 -1.34
N GLY A 28 -13.89 1.98 -0.40
CA GLY A 28 -14.97 1.01 -0.57
C GLY A 28 -15.95 1.47 -1.66
N ARG A 29 -15.75 1.04 -2.90
CA ARG A 29 -16.71 1.28 -3.97
C ARG A 29 -18.00 0.54 -3.61
N ARG A 30 -19.06 1.32 -3.39
CA ARG A 30 -20.47 0.95 -3.17
C ARG A 30 -20.78 -0.52 -3.53
N GLY A 31 -20.97 -1.38 -2.53
CA GLY A 31 -21.75 -2.61 -2.70
C GLY A 31 -21.05 -3.97 -2.61
N ILE A 32 -19.75 -4.08 -2.28
CA ILE A 32 -19.14 -5.40 -2.04
C ILE A 32 -18.89 -5.59 -0.54
N ALA A 33 -19.64 -6.54 0.05
CA ALA A 33 -19.88 -6.74 1.47
C ALA A 33 -18.70 -7.33 2.28
N ALA A 34 -17.46 -7.20 1.83
CA ALA A 34 -16.28 -7.62 2.58
C ALA A 34 -15.11 -6.66 2.32
N ILE A 35 -14.09 -6.70 3.17
CA ILE A 35 -12.93 -5.82 3.05
C ILE A 35 -12.15 -6.16 1.76
N VAL A 36 -12.53 -5.57 0.62
CA VAL A 36 -11.75 -5.69 -0.61
C VAL A 36 -10.57 -4.74 -0.49
N LEU A 37 -9.40 -5.28 -0.13
CA LEU A 37 -8.13 -4.56 -0.25
C LEU A 37 -7.84 -4.31 -1.74
N GLY A 38 -7.40 -3.09 -2.08
CA GLY A 38 -7.01 -2.78 -3.45
C GLY A 38 -5.79 -3.60 -3.90
N SER A 39 -5.63 -3.83 -5.21
CA SER A 39 -4.52 -4.63 -5.76
C SER A 39 -3.14 -4.12 -5.32
N GLU A 40 -2.96 -2.81 -5.25
CA GLU A 40 -1.71 -2.21 -4.77
C GLU A 40 -1.55 -2.37 -3.25
N THR A 41 -2.63 -2.25 -2.48
CA THR A 41 -2.59 -2.49 -1.02
C THR A 41 -2.16 -3.92 -0.71
N VAL A 42 -2.68 -4.90 -1.45
CA VAL A 42 -2.27 -6.31 -1.30
C VAL A 42 -0.78 -6.45 -1.61
N LYS A 43 -0.29 -5.92 -2.73
CA LYS A 43 1.14 -6.01 -3.08
C LYS A 43 2.03 -5.34 -2.03
N ILE A 44 1.65 -4.17 -1.51
CA ILE A 44 2.41 -3.49 -0.45
C ILE A 44 2.44 -4.33 0.82
N LEU A 45 1.30 -4.90 1.24
CA LEU A 45 1.23 -5.78 2.41
C LEU A 45 2.07 -7.06 2.24
N THR A 46 2.18 -7.59 1.01
CA THR A 46 2.99 -8.78 0.73
C THR A 46 4.49 -8.49 0.69
N HIS A 47 4.90 -7.30 0.24
CA HIS A 47 6.30 -7.03 -0.08
C HIS A 47 7.00 -6.02 0.84
N SER A 48 6.26 -5.20 1.60
CA SER A 48 6.85 -4.19 2.48
C SER A 48 7.44 -4.81 3.75
N LYS A 49 8.64 -4.37 4.13
CA LYS A 49 9.20 -4.59 5.48
C LYS A 49 8.85 -3.48 6.47
N ILE A 50 8.35 -2.34 5.97
CA ILE A 50 7.87 -1.23 6.79
C ILE A 50 6.43 -1.54 7.19
N PRO A 51 6.04 -1.35 8.47
CA PRO A 51 4.65 -1.52 8.91
C PRO A 51 3.65 -0.81 8.00
N VAL A 52 2.51 -1.46 7.73
CA VAL A 52 1.47 -0.92 6.86
C VAL A 52 0.16 -0.80 7.62
N LEU A 53 -0.37 0.41 7.74
CA LEU A 53 -1.69 0.68 8.29
C LEU A 53 -2.68 0.89 7.15
N VAL A 54 -3.70 0.05 7.08
CA VAL A 54 -4.80 0.21 6.13
C VAL A 54 -6.04 0.74 6.86
N TYR A 55 -6.54 1.89 6.43
CA TYR A 55 -7.73 2.51 7.02
C TYR A 55 -8.84 2.77 5.98
N ARG A 56 -10.06 2.99 6.49
CA ARG A 56 -11.29 3.23 5.74
C ARG A 56 -11.84 4.60 6.04
#